data_AF-A0A819RWB7-F1
#
_entry.id   AF-A0A819RWB7-F1
#
_cell.length_a   1.000
_cell.length_b   1.000
_cell.length_c   1.000
_cell.angle_alpha   90.00
_cell.angle_beta   90.00
_cell.angle_gamma   90.00
#
_symmetry.space_group_name_H-M   'P 1'
#
loop_
_entity.id
_entity.type
_entity.pdbx_description
1 polymer ?
#
loop_
_entity_poly.entity_id
_entity_poly.type
_entity_poly.pdbx_seq_one_letter_code
_entity_poly.pdbx_strand_id
1 'polypeptide(L)'
;MQFLHTVLVVAFIYFSKIAYGCDKDPHQGVLVIAAGSFLSASSEEGVNWSPSEVKGQMTFNQGTCQYEKVIEGLPTNTNYDWKVAFNGNWGGDKGCNNGGNCQFNSGSSGAVLLIYNPYTGQLTTSPLSSGQTINPSVTTTASPTICSNPYKGRIVRASGDYQTELGSTAPWLATEANSLMTFDETACVYFLILSGL
;
A
#
# COMPACT_ATOMS: atom_id res chain seq x y z
N MET A 1 21.93 63.59 -22.89
CA MET A 1 22.02 62.60 -21.80
C MET A 1 20.68 61.89 -21.70
N GLN A 2 20.59 60.64 -22.13
CA GLN A 2 19.42 59.79 -21.93
C GLN A 2 19.95 58.35 -21.83
N PHE A 3 20.00 57.83 -20.60
CA PHE A 3 20.43 56.45 -20.33
C PHE A 3 19.25 55.52 -20.60
N LEU A 4 19.33 54.84 -21.75
CA LEU A 4 18.40 53.79 -22.12
C LEU A 4 18.67 52.57 -21.23
N HIS A 5 17.76 52.28 -20.30
CA HIS A 5 17.84 51.10 -19.45
C HIS A 5 17.39 49.88 -20.26
N THR A 6 18.35 49.05 -20.65
CA THR A 6 18.07 47.72 -21.22
C THR A 6 17.55 46.81 -20.10
N VAL A 7 16.25 46.57 -20.08
CA VAL A 7 15.63 45.57 -19.21
C VAL A 7 15.90 44.19 -19.82
N LEU A 8 16.77 43.42 -19.16
CA LEU A 8 17.02 42.02 -19.49
C LEU A 8 15.86 41.18 -18.92
N VAL A 9 14.92 40.76 -19.77
CA VAL A 9 13.88 39.79 -19.39
C VAL A 9 14.47 38.39 -19.53
N VAL A 10 14.92 37.81 -18.41
CA VAL A 10 15.30 36.40 -18.34
C VAL A 10 14.02 35.58 -18.21
N ALA A 11 13.49 35.11 -19.34
CA ALA A 11 12.41 34.12 -19.35
C ALA A 11 12.98 32.74 -18.99
N PHE A 12 12.89 32.36 -17.71
CA PHE A 12 13.13 30.99 -17.29
C PHE A 12 11.96 30.12 -17.76
N ILE A 13 12.09 29.51 -18.93
CA ILE A 13 11.21 28.41 -19.34
C ILE A 13 11.62 27.18 -18.54
N TYR A 14 10.99 26.98 -17.37
CA TYR A 14 11.09 25.73 -16.62
C TYR A 14 10.33 24.63 -17.39
N PHE A 15 11.04 23.89 -18.24
CA PHE A 15 10.59 22.55 -18.65
C PHE A 15 10.90 21.57 -17.52
N SER A 16 10.11 21.59 -16.45
CA SER A 16 10.15 20.53 -15.43
C SER A 16 8.97 19.60 -15.61
N LYS A 17 8.98 18.78 -16.66
CA LYS A 17 8.16 17.57 -16.73
C LYS A 17 8.83 16.55 -17.61
N ILE A 18 9.67 15.71 -17.00
CA ILE A 18 9.50 14.26 -17.05
C ILE A 18 10.04 13.71 -15.72
N ALA A 19 9.22 13.78 -14.66
CA ALA A 19 9.41 12.85 -13.56
C ALA A 19 8.80 11.54 -14.04
N TYR A 20 9.64 10.54 -14.30
CA TYR A 20 9.19 9.15 -14.47
C TYR A 20 8.70 8.67 -13.10
N GLY A 21 7.48 9.06 -12.74
CA GLY A 21 6.71 8.49 -11.64
C GLY A 21 5.45 7.87 -12.22
N CYS A 22 4.82 6.97 -11.46
CA CYS A 22 3.48 6.52 -11.78
C CYS A 22 2.56 7.72 -12.03
N ASP A 23 1.49 7.49 -12.81
CA ASP A 23 0.35 8.41 -12.74
C ASP A 23 -0.11 8.56 -11.28
N LYS A 24 -0.91 9.60 -10.99
CA LYS A 24 -1.41 9.78 -9.62
C LYS A 24 -2.11 8.50 -9.17
N ASP A 25 -1.65 7.93 -8.04
CA ASP A 25 -2.27 6.75 -7.45
C ASP A 25 -3.78 6.98 -7.28
N PRO A 26 -4.63 6.19 -7.97
CA PRO A 26 -6.08 6.34 -7.91
C PRO A 26 -6.65 6.13 -6.50
N HIS A 27 -5.91 5.42 -5.65
CA HIS A 27 -6.31 5.06 -4.29
C HIS A 27 -5.43 5.74 -3.24
N GLN A 28 -4.85 6.89 -3.56
CA GLN A 28 -4.05 7.66 -2.60
C GLN A 28 -4.85 7.94 -1.32
N GLY A 29 -4.29 7.54 -0.17
CA GLY A 29 -4.94 7.71 1.15
C GLY A 29 -6.04 6.69 1.46
N VAL A 30 -6.19 5.65 0.65
CA VAL A 30 -7.15 4.55 0.85
C VAL A 30 -6.41 3.34 1.43
N LEU A 31 -7.04 2.67 2.41
CA LEU A 31 -6.56 1.38 2.88
C LEU A 31 -6.92 0.30 1.84
N VAL A 32 -5.91 -0.33 1.24
CA VAL A 32 -6.08 -1.42 0.26
C VAL A 32 -5.72 -2.75 0.91
N ILE A 33 -6.68 -3.67 1.02
CA ILE A 33 -6.53 -4.95 1.72
C ILE A 33 -6.69 -6.12 0.73
N ALA A 34 -5.69 -7.00 0.66
CA ALA A 34 -5.83 -8.33 0.10
C ALA A 34 -6.53 -9.23 1.13
N ALA A 35 -7.82 -9.48 0.93
CA ALA A 35 -8.63 -10.33 1.79
C ALA A 35 -8.88 -11.67 1.09
N GLY A 36 -8.78 -12.77 1.83
CA GLY A 36 -8.91 -14.10 1.24
C GLY A 36 -8.92 -15.23 2.25
N SER A 37 -8.82 -16.46 1.76
CA SER A 37 -8.83 -17.70 2.56
C SER A 37 -7.47 -18.13 3.11
N PHE A 38 -6.45 -17.28 2.99
CA PHE A 38 -5.05 -17.62 3.26
C PHE A 38 -4.52 -17.09 4.59
N LEU A 39 -5.11 -16.02 5.15
CA LEU A 39 -4.52 -15.29 6.27
C LEU A 39 -4.40 -16.14 7.54
N SER A 40 -5.39 -16.97 7.83
CA SER A 40 -5.37 -17.86 9.01
C SER A 40 -4.32 -18.97 8.92
N ALA A 41 -3.81 -19.24 7.72
CA ALA A 41 -2.80 -20.26 7.45
C ALA A 41 -1.43 -19.67 7.12
N SER A 42 -1.30 -18.34 7.11
CA SER A 42 -0.06 -17.62 6.84
C SER A 42 0.75 -17.41 8.13
N SER A 43 2.02 -17.04 8.00
CA SER A 43 2.88 -16.66 9.14
C SER A 43 2.37 -15.46 9.94
N GLU A 44 1.53 -14.62 9.34
CA GLU A 44 0.92 -13.48 10.02
C GLU A 44 -0.33 -13.89 10.84
N GLU A 45 -0.92 -15.06 10.59
CA GLU A 45 -2.11 -15.63 11.29
C GLU A 45 -3.26 -14.62 11.49
N GLY A 46 -3.95 -14.27 10.40
CA GLY A 46 -5.07 -13.30 10.40
C GLY A 46 -6.47 -13.90 10.23
N VAL A 47 -7.49 -13.03 10.22
CA VAL A 47 -8.87 -13.43 9.94
C VAL A 47 -9.12 -13.54 8.43
N ASN A 48 -9.57 -14.71 7.98
CA ASN A 48 -9.92 -14.92 6.57
C ASN A 48 -11.14 -14.06 6.17
N TRP A 49 -11.15 -13.60 4.92
CA TRP A 49 -12.24 -12.81 4.33
C TRP A 49 -12.65 -11.56 5.13
N SER A 50 -11.71 -10.99 5.87
CA SER A 50 -11.93 -9.75 6.61
C SER A 50 -11.41 -8.55 5.80
N PRO A 51 -12.29 -7.66 5.30
CA PRO A 51 -11.87 -6.50 4.53
C PRO A 51 -11.17 -5.42 5.37
N SER A 52 -11.21 -5.54 6.70
CA SER A 52 -10.56 -4.64 7.67
C SER A 52 -9.34 -5.26 8.34
N GLU A 53 -8.93 -6.48 7.93
CA GLU A 53 -7.75 -7.14 8.49
C GLU A 53 -6.46 -6.51 7.93
N VAL A 54 -5.77 -5.76 8.78
CA VAL A 54 -4.55 -5.03 8.41
C VAL A 54 -3.39 -5.96 8.05
N LYS A 55 -3.42 -7.23 8.46
CA LYS A 55 -2.46 -8.25 7.99
C LYS A 55 -2.57 -8.49 6.48
N GLY A 56 -3.73 -8.23 5.87
CA GLY A 56 -3.92 -8.26 4.42
C GLY A 56 -3.47 -6.99 3.69
N GLN A 57 -2.99 -5.96 4.39
CA GLN A 57 -2.74 -4.66 3.77
C GLN A 57 -1.68 -4.71 2.68
N MET A 58 -2.03 -4.15 1.52
CA MET A 58 -1.14 -3.99 0.38
C MET A 58 -0.43 -2.64 0.42
N THR A 59 0.81 -2.61 -0.06
CA THR A 59 1.62 -1.39 -0.15
C THR A 59 1.75 -0.96 -1.60
N PHE A 60 1.50 0.32 -1.91
CA PHE A 60 1.73 0.85 -3.24
C PHE A 60 3.24 0.96 -3.52
N ASN A 61 3.68 0.34 -4.62
CA ASN A 61 5.05 0.35 -5.09
C ASN A 61 5.20 1.35 -6.25
N GLN A 62 5.90 2.46 -6.01
CA GLN A 62 6.15 3.51 -7.01
C GLN A 62 7.03 3.04 -8.19
N GLY A 63 7.78 1.95 -8.04
CA GLY A 63 8.60 1.38 -9.13
C GLY A 63 7.81 0.52 -10.10
N THR A 64 6.73 -0.13 -9.64
CA THR A 64 5.87 -1.00 -10.45
C THR A 64 4.49 -0.41 -10.72
N CYS A 65 4.14 0.68 -10.04
CA CYS A 65 2.84 1.34 -10.08
C CYS A 65 1.69 0.41 -9.67
N GLN A 66 1.94 -0.45 -8.68
CA GLN A 66 1.01 -1.49 -8.25
C GLN A 66 0.97 -1.59 -6.72
N TYR A 67 -0.17 -2.02 -6.20
CA TYR A 67 -0.29 -2.46 -4.82
C TYR A 67 0.23 -3.89 -4.71
N GLU A 68 1.12 -4.14 -3.76
CA GLU A 68 1.81 -5.42 -3.59
C GLU A 68 1.68 -5.90 -2.13
N LYS A 69 1.45 -7.20 -1.95
CA LYS A 69 1.51 -7.88 -0.65
C LYS A 69 2.15 -9.25 -0.80
N VAL A 70 3.16 -9.50 0.00
CA VAL A 70 3.77 -10.83 0.14
C VAL A 70 3.04 -11.58 1.25
N ILE A 71 2.66 -12.82 0.97
CA ILE A 71 2.13 -13.77 1.94
C ILE A 71 3.11 -14.92 2.05
N GLU A 72 3.51 -15.26 3.27
CA GLU A 72 4.46 -16.32 3.57
C GLU A 72 3.88 -17.31 4.59
N GLY A 73 4.58 -18.42 4.80
CA GLY A 73 4.22 -19.43 5.81
C GLY A 73 3.00 -20.27 5.45
N LEU A 74 2.49 -20.18 4.22
CA LEU A 74 1.35 -20.98 3.80
C LEU A 74 1.74 -22.47 3.67
N PRO A 75 0.81 -23.40 3.97
CA PRO A 75 0.90 -24.77 3.50
C PRO A 75 1.28 -24.82 2.02
N THR A 76 2.34 -25.57 1.69
CA THR A 76 2.85 -25.67 0.32
C THR A 76 1.83 -26.33 -0.61
N ASN A 77 1.90 -25.97 -1.90
CA ASN A 77 1.07 -26.52 -2.98
C ASN A 77 -0.44 -26.45 -2.72
N THR A 78 -0.90 -25.49 -1.91
CA THR A 78 -2.29 -25.37 -1.49
C THR A 78 -2.97 -24.23 -2.24
N ASN A 79 -4.23 -24.44 -2.64
CA ASN A 79 -5.02 -23.44 -3.35
C ASN A 79 -5.75 -22.52 -2.37
N TYR A 80 -5.76 -21.23 -2.70
CA TYR A 80 -6.42 -20.17 -1.95
C TYR A 80 -7.19 -19.24 -2.87
N ASP A 81 -8.08 -18.47 -2.27
CA ASP A 81 -8.91 -17.48 -2.93
C ASP A 81 -8.65 -16.11 -2.29
N TRP A 82 -8.72 -15.05 -3.09
CA TRP A 82 -8.56 -13.67 -2.61
C TRP A 82 -9.26 -12.63 -3.49
N LYS A 83 -9.44 -11.44 -2.92
CA LYS A 83 -9.94 -10.21 -3.54
C LYS A 83 -9.27 -9.00 -2.88
N VAL A 84 -9.48 -7.82 -3.46
CA VAL A 84 -9.04 -6.55 -2.87
C VAL A 84 -10.25 -5.79 -2.33
N ALA A 85 -10.21 -5.46 -1.04
CA ALA A 85 -11.17 -4.59 -0.38
C ALA A 85 -10.56 -3.19 -0.13
N PHE A 86 -11.42 -2.19 0.06
CA PHE A 86 -11.02 -0.80 0.26
C PHE A 86 -11.62 -0.25 1.55
N ASN A 87 -10.81 0.50 2.32
CA ASN A 87 -11.24 1.19 3.54
C ASN A 87 -12.03 0.30 4.51
N GLY A 88 -11.58 -0.94 4.71
CA GLY A 88 -12.25 -1.86 5.63
C GLY A 88 -13.57 -2.46 5.12
N ASN A 89 -13.93 -2.23 3.85
CA ASN A 89 -15.26 -2.56 3.32
C ASN A 89 -15.19 -3.26 1.95
N TRP A 90 -16.23 -4.06 1.66
CA TRP A 90 -16.42 -4.68 0.35
C TRP A 90 -17.10 -3.75 -0.68
N GLY A 91 -17.46 -2.53 -0.31
CA GLY A 91 -18.07 -1.56 -1.23
C GLY A 91 -17.04 -0.99 -2.20
N GLY A 92 -16.97 -1.56 -3.41
CA GLY A 92 -16.02 -1.13 -4.47
C GLY A 92 -14.82 -2.06 -4.66
N ASP A 93 -14.89 -3.25 -4.08
CA ASP A 93 -13.85 -4.27 -4.12
C ASP A 93 -13.48 -4.73 -5.56
N LYS A 94 -12.28 -5.30 -5.70
CA LYS A 94 -11.79 -5.86 -6.97
C LYS A 94 -11.58 -7.36 -6.85
N GLY A 95 -12.04 -8.08 -7.87
CA GLY A 95 -11.91 -9.53 -7.99
C GLY A 95 -11.68 -9.94 -9.44
N CYS A 96 -11.41 -11.22 -9.65
CA CYS A 96 -11.21 -11.82 -10.96
C CYS A 96 -12.57 -12.18 -11.60
N ASN A 97 -12.61 -12.46 -12.91
CA ASN A 97 -13.80 -13.01 -13.58
C ASN A 97 -15.11 -12.26 -13.25
N ASN A 98 -15.16 -10.95 -13.57
CA ASN A 98 -16.30 -10.07 -13.27
C ASN A 98 -16.58 -9.89 -11.76
N GLY A 99 -15.52 -9.78 -10.96
CA GLY A 99 -15.64 -9.50 -9.52
C GLY A 99 -15.81 -10.75 -8.65
N GLY A 100 -15.65 -11.95 -9.19
CA GLY A 100 -15.48 -13.17 -8.41
C GLY A 100 -14.12 -13.27 -7.70
N ASN A 101 -13.92 -14.37 -6.98
CA ASN A 101 -12.67 -14.63 -6.27
C ASN A 101 -11.52 -14.89 -7.26
N CYS A 102 -10.34 -14.36 -6.97
CA CYS A 102 -9.11 -14.72 -7.64
C CYS A 102 -8.49 -15.94 -6.98
N GLN A 103 -8.13 -16.95 -7.75
CA GLN A 103 -7.46 -18.15 -7.24
C GLN A 103 -5.94 -18.04 -7.37
N PHE A 104 -5.21 -18.60 -6.41
CA PHE A 104 -3.77 -18.85 -6.53
C PHE A 104 -3.36 -20.13 -5.80
N ASN A 105 -2.17 -20.64 -6.13
CA ASN A 105 -1.53 -21.73 -5.42
C ASN A 105 -0.26 -21.22 -4.71
N SER A 106 -0.05 -21.63 -3.46
CA SER A 106 1.11 -21.22 -2.65
C SER A 106 2.46 -21.77 -3.13
N GLY A 107 2.45 -22.69 -4.09
CA GLY A 107 3.63 -23.31 -4.65
C GLY A 107 4.46 -24.09 -3.62
N SER A 108 5.65 -24.54 -4.02
CA SER A 108 6.51 -25.36 -3.18
C SER A 108 7.18 -24.60 -2.03
N SER A 109 7.15 -23.27 -2.04
CA SER A 109 7.74 -22.43 -1.00
C SER A 109 6.77 -22.06 0.11
N GLY A 110 5.46 -22.16 -0.12
CA GLY A 110 4.46 -21.64 0.82
C GLY A 110 4.39 -20.11 0.82
N ALA A 111 4.84 -19.46 -0.25
CA ALA A 111 4.90 -18.01 -0.35
C ALA A 111 4.46 -17.48 -1.72
N VAL A 112 3.75 -16.36 -1.73
CA VAL A 112 3.17 -15.75 -2.92
C VAL A 112 3.22 -14.22 -2.84
N LEU A 113 3.42 -13.55 -3.97
CA LEU A 113 3.17 -12.13 -4.16
C LEU A 113 1.77 -11.93 -4.74
N LEU A 114 0.93 -11.19 -4.02
CA LEU A 114 -0.36 -10.70 -4.49
C LEU A 114 -0.19 -9.29 -5.04
N ILE A 115 -0.75 -9.05 -6.22
CA ILE A 115 -0.55 -7.80 -6.97
C ILE A 115 -1.90 -7.26 -7.42
N TYR A 116 -2.12 -5.98 -7.15
CA TYR A 116 -3.27 -5.22 -7.64
C TYR A 116 -2.79 -4.01 -8.44
N ASN A 117 -3.19 -3.95 -9.72
CA ASN A 117 -2.97 -2.78 -10.57
C ASN A 117 -4.16 -1.81 -10.41
N PRO A 118 -3.96 -0.63 -9.79
CA PRO A 118 -5.06 0.28 -9.50
C PRO A 118 -5.59 1.01 -10.73
N TYR A 119 -4.81 1.07 -11.83
CA TYR A 119 -5.20 1.74 -13.07
C TYR A 119 -6.07 0.87 -13.96
N THR A 120 -5.79 -0.44 -14.00
CA THR A 120 -6.55 -1.39 -14.82
C THR A 120 -7.59 -2.18 -14.03
N GLY A 121 -7.51 -2.16 -12.71
CA GLY A 121 -8.35 -3.00 -11.86
C GLY A 121 -7.90 -4.47 -11.81
N GLN A 122 -6.76 -4.82 -12.42
CA GLN A 122 -6.31 -6.20 -12.60
C GLN A 122 -5.66 -6.74 -11.33
N LEU A 123 -5.99 -7.98 -10.98
CA LEU A 123 -5.38 -8.74 -9.89
C LEU A 123 -4.55 -9.88 -10.47
N THR A 124 -3.32 -10.05 -10.00
CA THR A 124 -2.41 -11.12 -10.40
C THR A 124 -1.65 -11.68 -9.21
N THR A 125 -1.13 -12.89 -9.34
CA THR A 125 -0.29 -13.51 -8.31
C THR A 125 0.99 -14.06 -8.92
N SER A 126 2.06 -14.08 -8.13
CA SER A 126 3.33 -14.70 -8.50
C SER A 126 3.81 -15.60 -7.36
N PRO A 127 3.95 -16.92 -7.56
CA PRO A 127 4.62 -17.78 -6.59
C PRO A 127 6.04 -17.29 -6.34
N LEU A 128 6.52 -17.45 -5.11
CA LEU A 128 7.89 -17.08 -4.73
C LEU A 128 8.75 -18.31 -4.57
N SER A 129 10.03 -18.16 -4.87
CA SER A 129 11.00 -19.24 -4.68
C SER A 129 11.43 -19.31 -3.20
N SER A 130 11.78 -20.49 -2.69
CA SER A 130 12.36 -20.60 -1.34
C SER A 130 13.65 -19.76 -1.25
N GLY A 131 13.70 -18.84 -0.28
CA GLY A 131 14.82 -17.89 -0.13
C GLY A 131 14.74 -16.62 -0.97
N GLN A 132 13.67 -16.45 -1.77
CA GLN A 132 13.40 -15.19 -2.45
C GLN A 132 12.76 -14.20 -1.47
N THR A 133 13.58 -13.41 -0.79
CA THR A 133 13.11 -12.21 -0.11
C THR A 133 12.74 -11.17 -1.16
N ILE A 134 11.51 -11.21 -1.66
CA ILE A 134 10.91 -9.96 -2.10
C ILE A 134 10.51 -9.21 -0.85
N ASN A 135 11.48 -8.48 -0.30
CA ASN A 135 11.11 -7.21 0.29
C ASN A 135 10.37 -6.48 -0.85
N PRO A 136 9.06 -6.15 -0.75
CA PRO A 136 8.39 -5.35 -1.77
C PRO A 136 9.30 -4.16 -2.01
N SER A 137 10.04 -4.24 -3.10
CA SER A 137 11.20 -3.40 -3.27
C SER A 137 10.58 -2.09 -3.61
N VAL A 138 10.55 -1.19 -2.62
CA VAL A 138 10.53 0.24 -2.84
C VAL A 138 11.81 0.53 -3.64
N THR A 139 11.78 0.17 -4.92
CA THR A 139 12.79 0.49 -5.90
C THR A 139 12.54 1.95 -6.14
N THR A 140 13.16 2.78 -5.30
CA THR A 140 13.30 4.21 -5.53
C THR A 140 14.19 4.35 -6.75
N THR A 141 13.64 4.16 -7.95
CA THR A 141 14.11 4.93 -9.08
C THR A 141 13.70 6.36 -8.76
N ALA A 142 14.70 7.22 -8.58
CA ALA A 142 14.55 8.55 -8.04
C ALA A 142 13.52 9.38 -8.84
N SER A 143 12.28 9.41 -8.38
CA SER A 143 11.54 10.67 -8.32
C SER A 143 12.25 11.53 -7.29
N PRO A 144 12.45 12.85 -7.51
CA PRO A 144 13.13 13.70 -6.55
C PRO A 144 12.39 13.61 -5.23
N THR A 145 12.99 12.89 -4.28
CA THR A 145 12.43 12.71 -2.95
C THR A 145 12.48 14.08 -2.30
N ILE A 146 11.34 14.74 -2.12
CA ILE A 146 11.28 16.05 -1.45
C ILE A 146 11.75 15.91 0.00
N CYS A 147 11.64 14.71 0.59
CA CYS A 147 12.05 14.42 1.95
C CYS A 147 12.30 12.92 2.20
N SER A 148 13.27 12.64 3.06
CA SER A 148 13.58 11.28 3.50
C SER A 148 12.54 10.79 4.51
N ASN A 149 11.94 9.62 4.30
CA ASN A 149 11.17 8.93 5.32
C ASN A 149 12.11 8.21 6.32
N PRO A 150 12.24 8.68 7.57
CA PRO A 150 13.15 8.07 8.55
C PRO A 150 12.69 6.69 9.06
N TYR A 151 11.43 6.32 8.84
CA TYR A 151 10.85 5.05 9.29
C TYR A 151 10.42 4.16 8.12
N LYS A 152 11.04 4.34 6.94
CA LYS A 152 10.84 3.46 5.77
C LYS A 152 11.05 1.99 6.15
N GLY A 153 10.08 1.14 5.79
CA GLY A 153 10.10 -0.28 6.13
C GLY A 153 9.71 -0.60 7.58
N ARG A 154 9.22 0.39 8.34
CA ARG A 154 8.66 0.20 9.68
C ARG A 154 7.18 0.54 9.68
N ILE A 155 6.45 -0.12 10.57
CA ILE A 155 5.07 0.24 10.90
C ILE A 155 5.11 1.45 11.84
N VAL A 156 4.37 2.51 11.48
CA VAL A 156 4.21 3.69 12.33
C VAL A 156 2.75 3.76 12.76
N ARG A 157 2.51 3.87 14.07
CA ARG A 157 1.18 3.96 14.66
C ARG A 157 1.12 5.17 15.58
N ALA A 158 0.00 5.89 15.56
CA ALA A 158 -0.28 6.88 16.59
C ALA A 158 -0.98 6.17 17.75
N SER A 159 -0.70 6.50 19.01
CA SER A 159 -1.43 5.94 20.15
C SER A 159 -2.04 7.07 20.96
N GLY A 160 -3.25 6.86 21.49
CA GLY A 160 -3.96 7.92 22.20
C GLY A 160 -5.37 7.52 22.62
N ASP A 161 -6.06 8.45 23.26
CA ASP A 161 -7.40 8.23 23.84
C ASP A 161 -8.48 7.99 22.77
N TYR A 162 -8.30 8.54 21.56
CA TYR A 162 -9.20 8.35 20.42
C TYR A 162 -9.36 6.86 20.03
N GLN A 163 -8.45 5.98 20.46
CA GLN A 163 -8.47 4.56 20.10
C GLN A 163 -9.73 3.87 20.60
N THR A 164 -10.23 4.19 21.81
CA THR A 164 -11.46 3.58 22.33
C THR A 164 -12.71 4.03 21.55
N GLU A 165 -12.68 5.25 21.00
CA GLU A 165 -13.75 5.79 20.15
C GLU A 165 -13.77 5.11 18.78
N LEU A 166 -12.62 4.57 18.34
CA LEU A 166 -12.47 3.72 17.16
C LEU A 166 -12.64 2.22 17.44
N GLY A 167 -13.13 1.85 18.64
CA GLY A 167 -13.45 0.47 18.99
C GLY A 167 -12.32 -0.35 19.62
N SER A 168 -11.20 0.28 20.01
CA SER A 168 -10.16 -0.38 20.79
C SER A 168 -10.62 -0.74 22.19
N THR A 169 -10.06 -1.82 22.73
CA THR A 169 -10.36 -2.29 24.09
C THR A 169 -9.74 -1.41 25.18
N ALA A 170 -8.71 -0.62 24.85
CA ALA A 170 -8.08 0.35 25.73
C ALA A 170 -7.42 1.48 24.92
N PRO A 171 -7.23 2.67 25.53
CA PRO A 171 -6.44 3.72 24.92
C PRO A 171 -4.94 3.40 25.03
N TRP A 172 -4.12 4.10 24.25
CA TRP A 172 -2.66 3.98 24.23
C TRP A 172 -2.10 2.60 23.85
N LEU A 173 -2.86 1.83 23.06
CA LEU A 173 -2.40 0.54 22.56
C LEU A 173 -1.48 0.73 21.35
N ALA A 174 -0.18 0.52 21.55
CA ALA A 174 0.84 0.63 20.50
C ALA A 174 0.65 -0.38 19.34
N THR A 175 -0.09 -1.45 19.59
CA THR A 175 -0.37 -2.52 18.62
C THR A 175 -1.73 -2.37 17.92
N GLU A 176 -2.49 -1.31 18.23
CA GLU A 176 -3.83 -1.13 17.70
C GLU A 176 -3.83 -0.99 16.19
N ALA A 177 -4.68 -1.77 15.51
CA ALA A 177 -4.78 -1.82 14.06
C ALA A 177 -5.28 -0.49 13.48
N ASN A 178 -6.28 0.12 14.12
CA ASN A 178 -6.93 1.37 13.69
C ASN A 178 -6.07 2.63 13.85
N SER A 179 -4.88 2.47 14.40
CA SER A 179 -3.93 3.54 14.68
C SER A 179 -2.81 3.68 13.66
N LEU A 180 -2.88 2.94 12.55
CA LEU A 180 -1.83 2.91 11.54
C LEU A 180 -1.71 4.23 10.79
N MET A 181 -0.51 4.80 10.78
CA MET A 181 -0.21 6.04 10.07
C MET A 181 0.33 5.75 8.67
N THR A 182 -0.12 6.52 7.69
CA THR A 182 0.39 6.51 6.32
C THR A 182 1.38 7.66 6.15
N PHE A 183 2.51 7.41 5.48
CA PHE A 183 3.44 8.47 5.15
C PHE A 183 3.06 9.13 3.82
N ASP A 184 2.88 10.44 3.82
CA ASP A 184 2.76 11.26 2.61
C ASP A 184 4.15 11.74 2.19
N GLU A 185 4.67 11.21 1.09
CA GLU A 185 5.97 11.59 0.51
C GLU A 185 5.99 12.98 -0.12
N THR A 186 4.82 13.57 -0.40
CA THR A 186 4.69 14.93 -0.94
C THR A 186 4.69 15.97 0.17
N ALA A 187 3.98 15.68 1.26
CA ALA A 187 3.85 16.57 2.42
C ALA A 187 4.87 16.29 3.54
N CYS A 188 5.62 15.21 3.45
CA CYS A 188 6.65 14.81 4.42
C CYS A 188 6.11 14.54 5.83
N VAL A 189 4.89 14.00 5.91
CA VAL A 189 4.21 13.76 7.19
C VAL A 189 3.63 12.37 7.27
N TYR A 190 3.63 11.82 8.47
CA TYR A 190 2.74 10.71 8.80
C TYR A 190 1.37 11.27 9.15
N PHE A 191 0.33 10.70 8.55
CA PHE A 191 -1.04 11.08 8.86
C PHE A 191 -1.87 9.84 9.24
N LEU A 192 -2.81 10.05 10.14
CA LEU A 192 -3.85 9.11 10.52
C LEU A 192 -5.17 9.82 10.29
N ILE A 193 -6.05 9.19 9.52
CA ILE A 193 -7.41 9.71 9.31
C ILE A 193 -8.30 9.06 10.36
N LEU A 194 -8.91 9.89 11.20
CA LEU A 194 -9.89 9.48 12.19
C LEU A 194 -11.27 9.83 11.61
N SER A 195 -12.12 8.82 11.39
CA SER A 195 -13.46 9.00 10.87
C SER A 195 -14.48 8.50 11.87
N GLY A 196 -15.50 9.31 12.17
CA GLY A 196 -16.59 8.92 13.09
C GLY A 196 -16.31 9.17 14.57
N LEU A 197 -15.36 10.06 14.89
CA LEU A 197 -15.26 10.69 16.21
C LEU A 197 -16.33 11.79 16.36
#